data_AF-A0A6C2UCQ7-F1
#
_entry.id   AF-A0A6C2UCQ7-F1
#
_cell.length_a   1.000
_cell.length_b   1.000
_cell.length_c   1.000
_cell.angle_alpha   90.00
_cell.angle_beta   90.00
_cell.angle_gamma   90.00
#
_symmetry.space_group_name_H-M   'P 1'
#
loop_
_entity.id
_entity.type
_entity.pdbx_description
1 polymer ?
#
loop_
_entity_poly.entity_id
_entity_poly.type
_entity_poly.pdbx_seq_one_letter_code
_entity_poly.pdbx_strand_id
1 'polypeptide(L)'
;MRVWALPIELPICVSRISQENFHAVDKLVTGMAFDIHNEFGRFCDENIYQAELMERCISAGIEGHSEVEIRVSYDTFHKSYFIDLLLSNSIVYELKTAKTLNGEHRKQILNYLLLANLAHGALINFRPASVAHEFASTRLTMEQRLDYTLVDDGWKKLDGDSEKLRTIMSNLLQDWGAFLDSNLYTEAITHFLGGEEQVVQAIPVSKGNRVLGKQNVHLLNPATAFIVSATTKNPGYYQNHIQRFLDHTDIKAIQWINLNHAKIEFRTLT
;
A
#
# COMPACT_ATOMS: atom_id res chain seq x y z
N MET A 1 3.98 29.92 1.21
CA MET A 1 2.75 29.70 1.99
C MET A 1 2.33 28.25 1.78
N ARG A 2 2.48 27.38 2.79
CA ARG A 2 1.87 26.04 2.72
C ARG A 2 0.37 26.23 2.91
N VAL A 3 -0.44 25.87 1.92
CA VAL A 3 -1.88 25.71 2.09
C VAL A 3 -2.04 24.43 2.91
N TRP A 4 -2.72 24.50 4.05
CA TRP A 4 -2.94 23.38 4.97
C TRP A 4 -3.96 22.39 4.40
N ALA A 5 -3.69 21.80 3.24
CA ALA A 5 -4.44 20.63 2.78
C ALA A 5 -4.06 19.44 3.68
N LEU A 6 -5.05 18.62 4.04
CA LEU A 6 -4.77 17.39 4.77
C LEU A 6 -4.05 16.44 3.79
N PRO A 7 -2.91 15.84 4.17
CA PRO A 7 -2.13 15.03 3.23
C PRO A 7 -2.85 13.74 2.80
N ILE A 8 -3.87 13.33 3.56
CA ILE A 8 -4.76 12.21 3.25
C ILE A 8 -6.19 12.71 3.51
N GLU A 9 -7.03 12.68 2.48
CA GLU A 9 -8.41 13.16 2.52
C GLU A 9 -9.40 12.04 2.22
N LEU A 10 -10.48 12.02 2.98
CA LEU A 10 -11.65 11.17 2.78
C LEU A 10 -12.89 12.09 2.79
N PRO A 11 -13.73 12.09 1.74
CA PRO A 11 -14.90 12.98 1.67
C PRO A 11 -16.04 12.56 2.61
N ILE A 12 -15.85 11.51 3.41
CA ILE A 12 -16.84 10.94 4.30
C ILE A 12 -16.35 11.09 5.74
N CYS A 13 -17.25 11.54 6.63
CA CYS A 13 -16.96 11.58 8.07
C CYS A 13 -16.98 10.16 8.62
N VAL A 14 -15.83 9.68 9.09
CA VAL A 14 -15.67 8.32 9.58
C VAL A 14 -15.39 8.27 11.07
N SER A 15 -15.70 7.12 11.69
CA SER A 15 -15.44 6.87 13.09
C SER A 15 -14.83 5.49 13.33
N ARG A 16 -14.05 5.35 14.40
CA ARG A 16 -13.55 4.04 14.82
C ARG A 16 -14.58 3.40 15.75
N ILE A 17 -14.85 2.11 15.53
CA ILE A 17 -15.77 1.32 16.35
C ILE A 17 -15.02 0.24 17.14
N SER A 18 -15.67 -0.33 18.15
CA SER A 18 -15.15 -1.48 18.89
C SER A 18 -15.18 -2.76 18.03
N GLN A 19 -14.36 -3.74 18.40
CA GLN A 19 -14.37 -5.06 17.76
C GLN A 19 -15.73 -5.77 17.92
N GLU A 20 -16.41 -5.56 19.04
CA GLU A 20 -17.76 -6.11 19.28
C GLU A 20 -18.77 -5.56 18.28
N ASN A 21 -18.81 -4.23 18.12
CA ASN A 21 -19.71 -3.58 17.16
C ASN A 21 -19.37 -3.99 15.72
N PHE A 22 -18.09 -4.12 15.40
CA PHE A 22 -17.63 -4.63 14.11
C PHE A 22 -18.19 -6.03 13.83
N HIS A 23 -18.01 -6.99 14.75
CA HIS A 23 -18.52 -8.35 14.56
C HIS A 23 -20.04 -8.42 14.47
N ALA A 24 -20.76 -7.53 15.17
CA ALA A 24 -22.22 -7.47 15.08
C ALA A 24 -22.70 -7.10 13.67
N VAL A 25 -22.10 -6.08 13.06
CA VAL A 25 -22.41 -5.67 11.68
C VAL A 25 -21.92 -6.71 10.68
N ASP A 26 -20.68 -7.17 10.80
CA ASP A 26 -20.08 -8.12 9.86
C ASP A 26 -20.83 -9.45 9.80
N LYS A 27 -21.41 -9.91 10.92
CA LYS A 27 -22.26 -11.11 10.93
C LYS A 27 -23.46 -10.95 9.99
N LEU A 28 -24.07 -9.78 9.92
CA LEU A 28 -25.19 -9.49 9.01
C LEU A 28 -24.72 -9.44 7.56
N VAL A 29 -23.63 -8.70 7.30
CA VAL A 29 -23.06 -8.53 5.96
C VAL A 29 -22.58 -9.86 5.38
N THR A 30 -21.90 -10.67 6.19
CA THR A 30 -21.44 -12.00 5.80
C THR A 30 -22.63 -12.91 5.48
N GLY A 31 -23.72 -12.86 6.28
CA GLY A 31 -24.96 -13.57 5.98
C GLY A 31 -25.52 -13.18 4.61
N MET A 32 -25.61 -11.89 4.32
CA MET A 32 -26.04 -11.39 3.00
C MET A 32 -25.11 -11.88 1.88
N ALA A 33 -23.79 -11.88 2.08
CA ALA A 33 -22.85 -12.38 1.09
C ALA A 33 -23.07 -13.87 0.77
N PHE A 34 -23.36 -14.71 1.78
CA PHE A 34 -23.73 -16.10 1.56
C PHE A 34 -25.05 -16.25 0.79
N ASP A 35 -26.05 -15.45 1.13
CA ASP A 35 -27.34 -15.47 0.42
C ASP A 35 -27.18 -15.08 -1.05
N ILE A 36 -26.38 -14.04 -1.33
CA ILE A 36 -26.04 -13.62 -2.70
C ILE A 36 -25.31 -14.75 -3.44
N HIS A 37 -24.33 -15.38 -2.81
CA HIS A 37 -23.60 -16.49 -3.43
C HIS A 37 -24.49 -17.69 -3.74
N ASN A 38 -25.46 -17.99 -2.87
CA ASN A 38 -26.43 -19.06 -3.09
C ASN A 38 -27.39 -18.75 -4.25
N GLU A 39 -27.72 -17.49 -4.48
CA GLU A 39 -28.64 -17.04 -5.52
C GLU A 39 -27.94 -16.82 -6.88
N PHE A 40 -26.82 -16.11 -6.88
CA PHE A 40 -26.09 -15.70 -8.09
C PHE A 40 -25.02 -16.72 -8.52
N GLY A 41 -24.65 -17.64 -7.62
CA GLY A 41 -23.50 -18.50 -7.78
C GLY A 41 -22.18 -17.72 -7.67
N ARG A 42 -21.11 -18.30 -8.22
CA ARG A 42 -19.71 -17.83 -8.06
C ARG A 42 -19.07 -17.22 -9.32
N PHE A 43 -19.86 -17.03 -10.37
CA PHE A 43 -19.35 -16.72 -11.71
C PHE A 43 -19.50 -15.26 -12.14
N CYS A 44 -20.19 -14.43 -11.37
CA CYS A 44 -20.30 -12.99 -11.63
C CYS A 44 -18.95 -12.28 -11.42
N ASP A 45 -18.89 -11.06 -11.95
CA ASP A 45 -17.80 -10.13 -11.71
C ASP A 45 -17.96 -9.43 -10.37
N GLU A 46 -16.86 -8.86 -9.86
CA GLU A 46 -16.76 -8.26 -8.53
C GLU A 46 -17.78 -7.13 -8.32
N ASN A 47 -17.93 -6.26 -9.32
CA ASN A 47 -18.86 -5.14 -9.30
C ASN A 47 -20.34 -5.57 -9.18
N ILE A 48 -20.70 -6.75 -9.67
CA ILE A 48 -22.07 -7.29 -9.54
C ILE A 48 -22.33 -7.68 -8.08
N TYR A 49 -21.40 -8.39 -7.44
CA TYR A 49 -21.52 -8.76 -6.03
C TYR A 49 -21.51 -7.52 -5.13
N GLN A 50 -20.69 -6.52 -5.46
CA GLN A 50 -20.62 -5.25 -4.73
C GLN A 50 -21.93 -4.48 -4.78
N ALA A 51 -22.53 -4.33 -5.97
CA ALA A 51 -23.81 -3.63 -6.14
C ALA A 51 -24.93 -4.32 -5.34
N GLU A 52 -25.04 -5.64 -5.46
CA GLU A 52 -26.06 -6.43 -4.76
C GLU A 52 -25.85 -6.40 -3.23
N LEU A 53 -24.61 -6.56 -2.76
CA LEU A 53 -24.30 -6.53 -1.32
C LEU A 53 -24.62 -5.16 -0.72
N MET A 54 -24.29 -4.07 -1.43
CA MET A 54 -24.67 -2.72 -1.02
C MET A 54 -26.18 -2.56 -0.90
N GLU A 55 -26.94 -2.99 -1.91
CA GLU A 55 -28.40 -2.86 -1.91
C GLU A 55 -29.06 -3.63 -0.76
N ARG A 56 -28.57 -4.84 -0.44
CA ARG A 56 -29.03 -5.62 0.72
C ARG A 56 -28.68 -4.94 2.05
N CYS A 57 -27.48 -4.37 2.16
CA CYS A 57 -27.07 -3.63 3.35
C CYS A 57 -28.00 -2.42 3.60
N ILE A 58 -28.22 -1.60 2.57
CA ILE A 58 -29.12 -0.43 2.66
C ILE A 58 -30.54 -0.87 3.02
N SER A 59 -31.06 -1.91 2.38
CA SER A 59 -32.40 -2.46 2.65
C SER A 59 -32.54 -2.98 4.09
N ALA A 60 -31.44 -3.46 4.69
CA ALA A 60 -31.39 -3.88 6.08
C ALA A 60 -31.15 -2.72 7.07
N GLY A 61 -31.10 -1.47 6.59
CA GLY A 61 -30.86 -0.27 7.40
C GLY A 61 -29.39 -0.04 7.76
N ILE A 62 -28.46 -0.69 7.09
CA ILE A 62 -27.01 -0.46 7.24
C ILE A 62 -26.61 0.66 6.28
N GLU A 63 -26.23 1.82 6.82
CA GLU A 63 -25.66 2.92 6.04
C GLU A 63 -24.39 2.45 5.31
N GLY A 64 -24.25 2.81 4.04
CA GLY A 64 -23.11 2.37 3.23
C GLY A 64 -22.80 3.30 2.07
N HIS A 65 -21.52 3.36 1.72
CA HIS A 65 -21.00 4.03 0.53
C HIS A 65 -20.16 3.07 -0.30
N SER A 66 -20.30 3.12 -1.63
CA SER A 66 -19.51 2.32 -2.56
C SER A 66 -18.45 3.18 -3.25
N GLU A 67 -17.33 2.59 -3.65
CA GLU A 67 -16.26 3.27 -4.40
C GLU A 67 -15.77 4.56 -3.70
N VAL A 68 -15.54 4.47 -2.40
CA VAL A 68 -15.15 5.64 -1.60
C VAL A 68 -13.70 6.01 -1.89
N GLU A 69 -13.52 7.19 -2.47
CA GLU A 69 -12.20 7.73 -2.80
C GLU A 69 -11.44 8.19 -1.53
N ILE A 70 -10.23 7.68 -1.35
CA ILE A 70 -9.22 8.24 -0.45
C ILE A 70 -8.16 8.95 -1.31
N ARG A 71 -7.97 10.25 -1.10
CA ARG A 71 -6.96 11.04 -1.83
C ARG A 71 -5.72 11.24 -0.96
N VAL A 72 -4.58 10.77 -1.45
CA VAL A 72 -3.27 11.05 -0.84
C VAL A 72 -2.57 12.10 -1.68
N SER A 73 -2.04 13.13 -1.03
CA SER A 73 -1.35 14.22 -1.72
C SER A 73 -0.10 14.68 -0.99
N TYR A 74 0.87 15.16 -1.76
CA TYR A 74 2.05 15.87 -1.28
C TYR A 74 2.56 16.78 -2.38
N ASP A 75 2.57 18.10 -2.15
CA ASP A 75 2.95 19.11 -3.15
C ASP A 75 2.23 18.92 -4.49
N THR A 76 2.93 18.50 -5.55
CA THR A 76 2.36 18.26 -6.89
C THR A 76 2.01 16.79 -7.15
N PHE A 77 2.26 15.89 -6.20
CA PHE A 77 1.93 14.47 -6.30
C PHE A 77 0.53 14.19 -5.73
N HIS A 78 -0.26 13.39 -6.45
CA HIS A 78 -1.58 12.95 -6.03
C HIS A 78 -1.77 11.47 -6.38
N LYS A 79 -2.42 10.72 -5.48
CA LYS A 79 -2.85 9.34 -5.70
C LYS A 79 -4.20 9.09 -5.06
N SER A 80 -5.11 8.46 -5.82
CA SER A 80 -6.41 8.04 -5.31
C SER A 80 -6.44 6.54 -5.08
N TYR A 81 -7.06 6.14 -3.98
CA TYR A 81 -7.45 4.77 -3.68
C TYR A 81 -8.97 4.70 -3.59
N PHE A 82 -9.55 3.54 -3.86
CA PHE A 82 -11.00 3.36 -3.83
C PHE A 82 -11.33 2.16 -2.93
N ILE A 83 -12.09 2.43 -1.87
CA ILE A 83 -12.67 1.39 -1.02
C ILE A 83 -13.95 0.88 -1.71
N ASP A 84 -14.04 -0.44 -1.93
CA ASP A 84 -15.23 -1.04 -2.57
C ASP A 84 -16.51 -0.69 -1.80
N LEU A 85 -16.54 -0.95 -0.49
CA LEU A 85 -17.66 -0.61 0.39
C LEU A 85 -17.18 -0.07 1.74
N LEU A 86 -17.74 1.06 2.17
CA LEU A 86 -17.60 1.61 3.52
C LEU A 86 -18.97 1.56 4.20
N LEU A 87 -19.13 0.66 5.17
CA LEU A 87 -20.39 0.48 5.90
C LEU A 87 -20.31 1.11 7.29
N SER A 88 -21.46 1.65 7.74
CA SER A 88 -21.63 2.33 9.03
C SER A 88 -20.56 3.41 9.29
N ASN A 89 -20.06 4.06 8.22
CA ASN A 89 -18.99 5.05 8.26
C ASN A 89 -17.74 4.61 9.06
N SER A 90 -17.50 3.30 9.16
CA SER A 90 -16.52 2.75 10.11
C SER A 90 -15.85 1.44 9.68
N ILE A 91 -16.45 0.70 8.74
CA ILE A 91 -16.01 -0.65 8.36
C ILE A 91 -15.74 -0.72 6.87
N VAL A 92 -14.51 -1.07 6.51
CA VAL A 92 -14.10 -1.29 5.11
C VAL A 92 -14.41 -2.73 4.71
N TYR A 93 -15.08 -2.93 3.58
CA TYR A 93 -15.15 -4.24 2.94
C TYR A 93 -14.46 -4.17 1.58
N GLU A 94 -13.60 -5.14 1.33
CA GLU A 94 -12.90 -5.34 0.06
C GLU A 94 -13.41 -6.67 -0.54
N LEU A 95 -14.01 -6.59 -1.71
CA LEU A 95 -14.61 -7.73 -2.38
C LEU A 95 -13.60 -8.30 -3.38
N LYS A 96 -13.65 -9.62 -3.58
CA LYS A 96 -12.81 -10.31 -4.56
C LYS A 96 -13.57 -11.39 -5.30
N THR A 97 -13.17 -11.62 -6.55
CA THR A 97 -13.55 -12.83 -7.31
C THR A 97 -12.33 -13.66 -7.71
N ALA A 98 -11.35 -13.78 -6.81
CA ALA A 98 -10.10 -14.48 -7.02
C ALA A 98 -10.16 -15.97 -6.62
N LYS A 99 -9.33 -16.84 -7.23
CA LYS A 99 -9.29 -18.28 -6.88
C LYS A 99 -9.10 -18.51 -5.37
N THR A 100 -8.22 -17.73 -4.74
CA THR A 100 -7.96 -17.72 -3.30
C THR A 100 -7.58 -16.30 -2.87
N LEU A 101 -7.85 -15.96 -1.61
CA LEU A 101 -7.27 -14.77 -1.00
C LEU A 101 -5.76 -14.94 -0.81
N ASN A 102 -5.01 -13.84 -0.86
CA ASN A 102 -3.57 -13.83 -0.70
C ASN A 102 -3.11 -12.61 0.12
N GLY A 103 -1.81 -12.54 0.39
CA GLY A 103 -1.24 -11.46 1.20
C GLY A 103 -1.38 -10.07 0.61
N GLU A 104 -1.47 -9.93 -0.72
CA GLU A 104 -1.65 -8.61 -1.36
C GLU A 104 -3.05 -8.06 -1.12
N HIS A 105 -4.09 -8.90 -1.19
CA HIS A 105 -5.45 -8.47 -0.83
C HIS A 105 -5.52 -7.99 0.63
N ARG A 106 -4.83 -8.68 1.54
CA ARG A 106 -4.75 -8.27 2.95
C ARG A 106 -3.98 -6.96 3.13
N LYS A 107 -2.89 -6.76 2.40
CA LYS A 107 -2.14 -5.50 2.43
C LYS A 107 -2.99 -4.34 1.92
N GLN A 108 -3.78 -4.55 0.86
CA GLN A 108 -4.66 -3.54 0.31
C GLN A 108 -5.67 -3.03 1.34
N ILE A 109 -6.44 -3.94 1.97
CA ILE A 109 -7.41 -3.52 2.99
C ILE A 109 -6.73 -2.90 4.22
N LEU A 110 -5.58 -3.42 4.66
CA LEU A 110 -4.82 -2.79 5.75
C LEU A 110 -4.37 -1.37 5.38
N ASN A 111 -3.95 -1.15 4.13
CA ASN A 111 -3.58 0.18 3.65
C ASN A 111 -4.79 1.13 3.70
N TYR A 112 -5.98 0.69 3.29
CA TYR A 112 -7.21 1.49 3.41
C TYR A 112 -7.54 1.86 4.85
N LEU A 113 -7.44 0.90 5.79
CA LEU A 113 -7.66 1.17 7.21
C LEU A 113 -6.68 2.22 7.75
N LEU A 114 -5.41 2.15 7.36
CA LEU A 114 -4.38 3.09 7.82
C LEU A 114 -4.55 4.49 7.21
N LEU A 115 -4.92 4.57 5.92
CA LEU A 115 -5.18 5.83 5.22
C LEU A 115 -6.44 6.52 5.74
N ALA A 116 -7.54 5.78 5.90
CA ALA A 116 -8.83 6.29 6.40
C ALA A 116 -8.89 6.42 7.94
N ASN A 117 -7.81 6.07 8.65
CA ASN A 117 -7.74 6.04 10.12
C ASN A 117 -8.83 5.14 10.78
N LEU A 118 -9.24 4.08 10.09
CA LEU A 118 -10.21 3.08 10.54
C LEU A 118 -9.52 1.88 11.21
N ALA A 119 -10.29 1.11 11.99
CA ALA A 119 -9.76 0.00 12.78
C ALA A 119 -10.04 -1.39 12.18
N HIS A 120 -11.16 -1.55 11.48
CA HIS A 120 -11.71 -2.85 11.14
C HIS A 120 -12.21 -2.89 9.70
N GLY A 121 -12.00 -4.03 9.06
CA GLY A 121 -12.57 -4.35 7.77
C GLY A 121 -12.55 -5.85 7.49
N ALA A 122 -13.16 -6.25 6.38
CA ALA A 122 -13.22 -7.64 5.95
C ALA A 122 -12.98 -7.80 4.45
N LEU A 123 -12.34 -8.90 4.09
CA LEU A 123 -12.22 -9.39 2.73
C LEU A 123 -13.32 -10.41 2.46
N ILE A 124 -14.07 -10.25 1.38
CA ILE A 124 -15.10 -11.20 0.95
C ILE A 124 -14.77 -11.71 -0.44
N ASN A 125 -14.58 -13.01 -0.60
CA ASN A 125 -14.28 -13.62 -1.88
C ASN A 125 -15.41 -14.54 -2.34
N PHE A 126 -16.03 -14.20 -3.47
CA PHE A 126 -17.19 -14.89 -4.02
C PHE A 126 -16.85 -16.00 -5.01
N ARG A 127 -15.60 -16.09 -5.47
CA ARG A 127 -15.19 -17.07 -6.49
C ARG A 127 -15.05 -18.53 -6.00
N PRO A 128 -14.65 -18.82 -4.75
CA PRO A 128 -14.54 -20.20 -4.29
C PRO A 128 -15.90 -20.92 -4.29
N ALA A 129 -15.88 -22.22 -3.98
CA ALA A 129 -17.11 -23.02 -3.94
C ALA A 129 -18.13 -22.54 -2.89
N SER A 130 -17.67 -21.76 -1.92
CA SER A 130 -18.46 -21.05 -0.92
C SER A 130 -17.77 -19.72 -0.63
N VAL A 131 -18.48 -18.74 -0.09
CA VAL A 131 -17.90 -17.44 0.27
C VAL A 131 -16.73 -17.66 1.22
N ALA A 132 -15.57 -17.13 0.85
CA ALA A 132 -14.41 -17.06 1.74
C ALA A 132 -14.34 -15.66 2.35
N HIS A 133 -14.08 -15.61 3.66
CA HIS A 133 -14.11 -14.39 4.44
C HIS A 133 -12.88 -14.31 5.34
N GLU A 134 -12.24 -13.14 5.39
CA GLU A 134 -11.09 -12.89 6.28
C GLU A 134 -11.19 -11.50 6.92
N PHE A 135 -11.00 -11.45 8.24
CA PHE A 135 -10.92 -10.20 8.99
C PHE A 135 -9.57 -9.51 8.83
N ALA A 136 -9.61 -8.19 8.62
CA ALA A 136 -8.47 -7.31 8.72
C ALA A 136 -8.71 -6.29 9.83
N SER A 137 -7.73 -6.09 10.71
CA SER A 137 -7.83 -5.10 11.76
C SER A 137 -6.47 -4.52 12.10
N THR A 138 -6.48 -3.26 12.51
CA THR A 138 -5.31 -2.55 13.00
C THR A 138 -5.65 -1.72 14.23
N ARG A 139 -4.70 -1.66 15.17
CA ARG A 139 -4.78 -0.75 16.32
C ARG A 139 -4.09 0.58 16.05
N LEU A 140 -3.34 0.68 14.94
CA LEU A 140 -2.60 1.88 14.60
C LEU A 140 -3.55 3.03 14.30
N THR A 141 -3.27 4.18 14.92
CA THR A 141 -3.86 5.49 14.60
C THR A 141 -2.92 6.27 13.69
N MET A 142 -3.43 7.34 13.07
CA MET A 142 -2.59 8.29 12.33
C MET A 142 -1.41 8.81 13.17
N GLU A 143 -1.65 9.16 14.43
CA GLU A 143 -0.60 9.64 15.35
C GLU A 143 0.49 8.58 15.56
N GLN A 144 0.11 7.32 15.76
CA GLN A 144 1.08 6.21 15.91
C GLN A 144 1.84 5.90 14.62
N ARG A 145 1.28 6.23 13.45
CA ARG A 145 2.03 6.11 12.17
C ARG A 145 3.09 7.21 12.04
N LEU A 146 2.87 8.37 12.66
CA LEU A 146 3.83 9.47 12.69
C LEU A 146 4.92 9.27 13.75
N ASP A 147 4.69 8.40 14.73
CA ASP A 147 5.69 7.97 15.72
C ASP A 147 6.59 6.86 15.15
N TYR A 148 7.60 7.27 14.39
CA TYR A 148 8.62 6.37 13.84
C TYR A 148 10.03 6.87 14.15
N THR A 149 10.99 5.96 14.01
CA THR A 149 12.41 6.22 14.17
C THR A 149 13.14 6.06 12.85
N LEU A 150 14.10 6.93 12.60
CA LEU A 150 15.02 6.82 11.47
C LEU A 150 16.28 6.09 11.92
N VAL A 151 16.71 5.11 11.12
CA VAL A 151 17.96 4.39 11.32
C VAL A 151 18.79 4.50 10.05
N ASP A 152 19.80 5.35 10.10
CA ASP A 152 20.56 5.78 8.93
C ASP A 152 22.08 5.65 9.11
N ASP A 153 22.54 4.92 10.13
CA ASP A 153 23.97 4.61 10.33
C ASP A 153 24.63 3.97 9.10
N GLY A 154 23.82 3.28 8.27
CA GLY A 154 24.25 2.66 7.01
C GLY A 154 24.11 3.54 5.78
N TRP A 155 23.60 4.76 5.92
CA TRP A 155 23.41 5.69 4.81
C TRP A 155 24.70 6.45 4.50
N LYS A 156 25.05 6.53 3.22
CA LYS A 156 26.12 7.35 2.69
C LYS A 156 25.55 8.30 1.65
N LYS A 157 25.82 9.59 1.84
CA LYS A 157 25.62 10.60 0.80
C LYS A 157 26.64 10.38 -0.30
N LEU A 158 26.20 9.86 -1.44
CA LEU A 158 27.07 9.60 -2.60
C LEU A 158 27.28 10.89 -3.42
N ASP A 159 26.23 11.70 -3.52
CA ASP A 159 26.11 12.83 -4.43
C ASP A 159 24.91 13.73 -4.05
N GLY A 160 24.53 14.65 -4.93
CA GLY A 160 23.33 15.49 -4.76
C GLY A 160 22.02 14.72 -4.92
N ASP A 161 21.96 13.69 -5.76
CA ASP A 161 20.73 12.94 -6.05
C ASP A 161 20.33 12.03 -4.89
N SER A 162 21.31 11.39 -4.25
CA SER A 162 21.10 10.64 -3.01
C SER A 162 20.60 11.54 -1.88
N GLU A 163 21.16 12.74 -1.71
CA GLU A 163 20.66 13.71 -0.73
C GLU A 163 19.22 14.16 -1.05
N LYS A 164 18.91 14.38 -2.34
CA LYS A 164 17.57 14.72 -2.81
C LYS A 164 16.57 13.61 -2.49
N LEU A 165 16.90 12.35 -2.78
CA LEU A 165 16.08 11.18 -2.43
C LEU A 165 15.77 11.14 -0.93
N ARG A 166 16.80 11.30 -0.10
CA ARG A 166 16.66 11.28 1.36
C ARG A 166 15.74 12.40 1.84
N THR A 167 15.87 13.60 1.27
CA THR A 167 15.03 14.75 1.60
C THR A 167 13.57 14.50 1.20
N ILE A 168 13.32 14.03 -0.02
CA ILE A 168 11.97 13.68 -0.49
C ILE A 168 11.34 12.66 0.46
N MET A 169 12.02 11.54 0.72
CA MET A 169 11.49 10.49 1.58
C MET A 169 11.17 11.01 3.00
N SER A 170 12.07 11.80 3.58
CA SER A 170 11.87 12.35 4.93
C SER A 170 10.63 13.25 4.99
N ASN A 171 10.39 14.06 3.96
CA ASN A 171 9.21 14.90 3.90
C ASN A 171 7.92 14.08 3.68
N LEU A 172 7.96 13.05 2.83
CA LEU A 172 6.81 12.15 2.63
C LEU A 172 6.46 11.44 3.94
N LEU A 173 7.44 10.96 4.70
CA LEU A 173 7.22 10.32 6.00
C LEU A 173 6.69 11.29 7.06
N GLN A 174 7.04 12.59 7.00
CA GLN A 174 6.49 13.60 7.91
C GLN A 174 5.00 13.84 7.68
N ASP A 175 4.55 13.84 6.43
CA ASP A 175 3.15 14.10 6.10
C ASP A 175 2.30 12.82 6.12
N TRP A 176 2.83 11.72 5.59
CA TRP A 176 2.10 10.47 5.45
C TRP A 176 2.34 9.49 6.59
N GLY A 177 3.40 9.62 7.38
CA GLY A 177 3.78 8.65 8.42
C GLY A 177 4.40 7.38 7.86
N ALA A 178 4.51 6.34 8.68
CA ALA A 178 4.97 5.00 8.34
C ALA A 178 3.79 4.01 8.12
N PHE A 179 4.12 2.73 7.93
CA PHE A 179 3.19 1.58 7.80
C PHE A 179 2.33 1.53 6.53
N LEU A 180 2.31 2.58 5.70
CA LEU A 180 1.61 2.57 4.41
C LEU A 180 2.34 1.71 3.37
N ASP A 181 1.66 1.40 2.28
CA ASP A 181 2.24 0.69 1.15
C ASP A 181 3.51 1.39 0.63
N SER A 182 4.62 0.65 0.50
CA SER A 182 5.87 1.16 -0.05
C SER A 182 5.73 1.72 -1.47
N ASN A 183 4.78 1.20 -2.26
CA ASN A 183 4.55 1.69 -3.62
C ASN A 183 4.07 3.14 -3.65
N LEU A 184 3.31 3.58 -2.65
CA LEU A 184 2.90 4.99 -2.50
C LEU A 184 4.13 5.93 -2.47
N TYR A 185 5.15 5.57 -1.68
CA TYR A 185 6.38 6.35 -1.58
C TYR A 185 7.23 6.24 -2.84
N THR A 186 7.32 5.05 -3.44
CA THR A 186 8.06 4.83 -4.70
C THR A 186 7.50 5.70 -5.83
N GLU A 187 6.17 5.74 -6.00
CA GLU A 187 5.50 6.55 -7.03
C GLU A 187 5.72 8.04 -6.77
N ALA A 188 5.62 8.48 -5.52
CA ALA A 188 5.86 9.87 -5.14
C ALA A 188 7.32 10.30 -5.38
N ILE A 189 8.28 9.48 -4.96
CA ILE A 189 9.70 9.72 -5.25
C ILE A 189 9.93 9.80 -6.75
N THR A 190 9.35 8.87 -7.52
CA THR A 190 9.48 8.83 -8.98
C THR A 190 8.95 10.11 -9.63
N HIS A 191 7.79 10.60 -9.19
CA HIS A 191 7.23 11.89 -9.62
C HIS A 191 8.21 13.04 -9.40
N PHE A 192 8.77 13.18 -8.18
CA PHE A 192 9.72 14.27 -7.86
C PHE A 192 11.11 14.13 -8.48
N LEU A 193 11.43 12.95 -9.01
CA LEU A 193 12.66 12.67 -9.76
C LEU A 193 12.48 12.81 -11.28
N GLY A 194 11.31 13.23 -11.77
CA GLY A 194 11.09 13.54 -13.18
C GLY A 194 10.11 12.59 -13.89
N GLY A 195 9.44 11.71 -13.16
CA GLY A 195 8.44 10.78 -13.69
C GLY A 195 9.02 9.45 -14.17
N GLU A 196 8.13 8.52 -14.50
CA GLU A 196 8.51 7.13 -14.84
C GLU A 196 9.49 7.04 -16.01
N GLU A 197 9.29 7.83 -17.07
CA GLU A 197 10.14 7.79 -18.26
C GLU A 197 11.60 8.17 -17.97
N GLN A 198 11.84 8.99 -16.94
CA GLN A 198 13.19 9.39 -16.53
C GLN A 198 13.77 8.42 -15.52
N VAL A 199 12.96 8.00 -14.55
CA VAL A 199 13.42 7.24 -13.39
C VAL A 199 13.50 5.74 -13.67
N VAL A 200 12.54 5.18 -14.40
CA VAL A 200 12.44 3.73 -14.64
C VAL A 200 13.17 3.38 -15.92
N GLN A 201 14.42 2.93 -15.79
CA GLN A 201 15.28 2.63 -16.93
C GLN A 201 15.62 1.14 -17.03
N ALA A 202 15.68 0.65 -18.27
CA ALA A 202 16.08 -0.72 -18.57
C ALA A 202 17.62 -0.83 -18.60
N ILE A 203 18.22 -1.41 -17.56
CA ILE A 203 19.68 -1.61 -17.49
C ILE A 203 20.08 -3.01 -17.94
N PRO A 204 21.29 -3.22 -18.51
CA PRO A 204 21.81 -4.55 -18.77
C PRO A 204 22.02 -5.35 -17.49
N VAL A 205 21.67 -6.63 -17.54
CA VAL A 205 22.06 -7.63 -16.52
C VAL A 205 23.04 -8.59 -17.19
N SER A 206 24.21 -8.77 -16.59
CA SER A 206 25.34 -9.45 -17.19
C SER A 206 25.88 -10.56 -16.31
N LYS A 207 26.49 -11.58 -16.92
CA LYS A 207 27.32 -12.57 -16.25
C LYS A 207 28.72 -12.54 -16.87
N GLY A 208 29.67 -11.95 -16.15
CA GLY A 208 30.95 -11.56 -16.73
C GLY A 208 30.73 -10.59 -17.90
N ASN A 209 31.36 -10.84 -19.05
CA ASN A 209 31.24 -9.97 -20.22
C ASN A 209 29.99 -10.23 -21.09
N ARG A 210 29.14 -11.19 -20.71
CA ARG A 210 27.94 -11.54 -21.47
C ARG A 210 26.71 -10.86 -20.88
N VAL A 211 26.07 -10.00 -21.67
CA VAL A 211 24.73 -9.45 -21.36
C VAL A 211 23.69 -10.58 -21.52
N LEU A 212 22.91 -10.81 -20.47
CA LEU A 212 21.86 -11.83 -20.43
C LEU A 212 20.48 -11.25 -20.81
N GLY A 213 20.27 -9.97 -20.54
CA GLY A 213 19.02 -9.27 -20.79
C GLY A 213 19.03 -7.87 -20.21
N LYS A 214 17.84 -7.25 -20.15
CA LYS A 214 17.63 -5.97 -19.48
C LYS A 214 16.60 -6.11 -18.36
N GLN A 215 16.78 -5.34 -17.30
CA GLN A 215 15.86 -5.25 -16.17
C GLN A 215 15.51 -3.78 -15.93
N ASN A 216 14.22 -3.49 -15.75
CA ASN A 216 13.79 -2.16 -15.34
C ASN A 216 14.13 -1.93 -13.87
N VAL A 217 14.73 -0.79 -13.58
CA VAL A 217 15.12 -0.34 -12.24
C VAL A 217 14.80 1.14 -12.07
N HIS A 218 14.63 1.57 -10.83
CA HIS A 218 14.49 2.99 -10.50
C HIS A 218 15.87 3.61 -10.31
N LEU A 219 16.30 4.45 -11.24
CA LEU A 219 17.57 5.16 -11.21
C LEU A 219 17.41 6.54 -10.55
N LEU A 220 18.38 6.88 -9.69
CA LEU A 220 18.62 8.27 -9.30
C LEU A 220 19.46 8.97 -10.37
N ASN A 221 20.45 8.26 -10.89
CA ASN A 221 21.35 8.69 -11.96
C ASN A 221 21.98 7.44 -12.63
N PRO A 222 22.81 7.58 -13.69
CA PRO A 222 23.34 6.43 -14.41
C PRO A 222 24.16 5.43 -13.59
N ALA A 223 24.66 5.83 -12.41
CA ALA A 223 25.50 4.99 -11.55
C ALA A 223 24.78 4.50 -10.27
N THR A 224 23.64 5.09 -9.90
CA THR A 224 22.96 4.83 -8.62
C THR A 224 21.48 4.57 -8.83
N ALA A 225 20.99 3.45 -8.30
CA ALA A 225 19.57 3.14 -8.22
C ALA A 225 19.02 3.40 -6.81
N PHE A 226 17.70 3.36 -6.67
CA PHE A 226 17.04 3.31 -5.37
C PHE A 226 16.01 2.20 -5.29
N ILE A 227 15.75 1.74 -4.07
CA ILE A 227 14.72 0.76 -3.76
C ILE A 227 13.98 1.24 -2.51
N VAL A 228 12.66 1.27 -2.55
CA VAL A 228 11.81 1.36 -1.36
C VAL A 228 11.15 0.01 -1.14
N SER A 229 11.21 -0.51 0.09
CA SER A 229 10.55 -1.78 0.44
C SER A 229 9.89 -1.69 1.81
N ALA A 230 9.04 -2.67 2.13
CA ALA A 230 8.46 -2.86 3.45
C ALA A 230 8.80 -4.27 4.00
N THR A 231 10.08 -4.66 3.91
CA THR A 231 10.54 -5.98 4.38
C THR A 231 10.70 -5.95 5.90
N THR A 232 9.82 -6.68 6.58
CA THR A 232 9.81 -6.78 8.05
C THR A 232 10.47 -8.06 8.56
N LYS A 233 10.44 -9.13 7.76
CA LYS A 233 11.05 -10.42 8.11
C LYS A 233 12.43 -10.53 7.47
N ASN A 234 13.45 -10.61 8.32
CA ASN A 234 14.86 -10.77 7.92
C ASN A 234 15.33 -9.75 6.86
N PRO A 235 15.39 -8.44 7.18
CA PRO A 235 15.87 -7.41 6.25
C PRO A 235 17.26 -7.71 5.67
N GLY A 236 18.14 -8.36 6.44
CA GLY A 236 19.47 -8.77 5.97
C GLY A 236 19.42 -9.75 4.80
N TYR A 237 18.41 -10.64 4.75
CA TYR A 237 18.22 -11.52 3.59
C TYR A 237 17.86 -10.73 2.32
N TYR A 238 16.98 -9.75 2.43
CA TYR A 238 16.62 -8.86 1.32
C TYR A 238 17.83 -8.04 0.85
N GLN A 239 18.60 -7.50 1.80
CA GLN A 239 19.86 -6.80 1.51
C GLN A 239 20.83 -7.66 0.69
N ASN A 240 20.98 -8.95 1.04
CA ASN A 240 21.84 -9.88 0.31
C ASN A 240 21.37 -10.10 -1.14
N HIS A 241 20.07 -10.07 -1.40
CA HIS A 241 19.55 -10.15 -2.78
C HIS A 241 19.83 -8.88 -3.58
N ILE A 242 19.74 -7.71 -2.95
CA ILE A 242 20.13 -6.45 -3.59
C ILE A 242 21.61 -6.49 -3.96
N GLN A 243 22.48 -6.95 -3.06
CA GLN A 243 23.92 -7.05 -3.33
C GLN A 243 24.21 -7.99 -4.52
N ARG A 244 23.59 -9.16 -4.55
CA ARG A 244 23.73 -10.10 -5.68
C ARG A 244 23.25 -9.50 -6.99
N PHE A 245 22.22 -8.66 -6.96
CA PHE A 245 21.76 -7.94 -8.13
C PHE A 245 22.81 -6.91 -8.59
N LEU A 246 23.38 -6.12 -7.68
CA LEU A 246 24.47 -5.18 -7.98
C LEU A 246 25.64 -5.88 -8.70
N ASP A 247 26.06 -7.06 -8.21
CA ASP A 247 27.16 -7.85 -8.79
C ASP A 247 26.98 -8.21 -10.28
N HIS A 248 25.74 -8.12 -10.80
CA HIS A 248 25.37 -8.46 -12.17
C HIS A 248 24.94 -7.24 -13.00
N THR A 249 25.17 -6.02 -12.52
CA THR A 249 24.78 -4.78 -13.20
C THR A 249 25.93 -3.78 -13.24
N ASP A 250 25.82 -2.76 -14.11
CA ASP A 250 26.83 -1.70 -14.17
C ASP A 250 26.64 -0.62 -13.09
N ILE A 251 25.51 -0.65 -12.39
CA ILE A 251 25.21 0.24 -11.26
C ILE A 251 26.25 0.06 -10.16
N LYS A 252 26.67 1.17 -9.56
CA LYS A 252 27.69 1.21 -8.51
C LYS A 252 27.11 1.22 -7.11
N ALA A 253 25.86 1.64 -6.96
CA ALA A 253 25.20 1.68 -5.66
C ALA A 253 23.68 1.58 -5.76
N ILE A 254 23.06 1.06 -4.71
CA ILE A 254 21.62 1.18 -4.46
C ILE A 254 21.40 1.91 -3.13
N GLN A 255 20.65 3.01 -3.19
CA GLN A 255 20.09 3.67 -2.03
C GLN A 255 18.80 2.93 -1.62
N TRP A 256 18.88 2.15 -0.56
CA TRP A 256 17.78 1.33 -0.08
C TRP A 256 17.10 1.98 1.14
N ILE A 257 15.79 2.15 1.03
CA ILE A 257 14.93 2.68 2.09
C ILE A 257 13.93 1.59 2.47
N ASN A 258 14.00 1.10 3.70
CA ASN A 258 13.12 0.03 4.17
C ASN A 258 12.14 0.55 5.23
N LEU A 259 10.86 0.52 4.89
CA LEU A 259 9.71 0.82 5.74
C LEU A 259 9.41 -0.37 6.67
N ASN A 260 10.28 -0.63 7.64
CA ASN A 260 10.11 -1.72 8.59
C ASN A 260 9.26 -1.26 9.79
N HIS A 261 7.94 -1.18 9.58
CA HIS A 261 7.00 -0.67 10.59
C HIS A 261 7.44 0.74 11.07
N ALA A 262 7.56 0.95 12.38
CA ALA A 262 8.01 2.22 12.98
C ALA A 262 9.52 2.44 12.90
N LYS A 263 10.30 1.53 12.30
CA LYS A 263 11.74 1.67 12.11
C LYS A 263 12.04 1.83 10.62
N ILE A 264 12.37 3.05 10.21
CA ILE A 264 12.67 3.35 8.81
C ILE A 264 14.16 3.32 8.61
N GLU A 265 14.63 2.38 7.80
CA GLU A 265 16.06 2.14 7.61
C GLU A 265 16.53 2.76 6.30
N PHE A 266 17.55 3.60 6.37
CA PHE A 266 18.23 4.20 5.22
C PHE A 266 19.61 3.55 5.09
N ARG A 267 19.90 2.96 3.93
CA ARG A 267 21.17 2.26 3.69
C ARG A 267 21.69 2.52 2.28
N THR A 268 23.00 2.61 2.17
CA THR A 268 23.70 2.59 0.88
C THR A 268 24.39 1.25 0.70
N LEU A 269 24.03 0.56 -0.39
CA LEU A 269 24.60 -0.73 -0.79
C LEU A 269 25.48 -0.49 -2.01
N THR A 270 26.70 -1.03 -2.02
CA THR A 270 27.72 -0.82 -3.05
C THR A 270 28.38 -2.12 -3.41
#